data_AF-A0A1U7PPN7-F1
#
_entry.id   AF-A0A1U7PPN7-F1
#
_cell.length_a   1.000
_cell.length_b   1.000
_cell.length_c   1.000
_cell.angle_alpha   90.00
_cell.angle_beta   90.00
_cell.angle_gamma   90.00
#
_symmetry.space_group_name_H-M   'P 1'
#
loop_
_entity.id
_entity.type
_entity.pdbx_description
1 polymer ?
#
loop_
_entity_poly.entity_id
_entity_poly.type
_entity_poly.pdbx_seq_one_letter_code
_entity_poly.pdbx_strand_id
1 'polypeptide(L)' 'MNHTLGEYLYLAMGNCNGHKVVMAVGYTYDYADKKAKQFEKASSGTVKYLDVSVVKTGDKEKCKTLERQV' A
#
# COMPACT_ATOMS: atom_id res chain seq x y z
N MET A 1 9.63 -6.04 -17.63
CA MET A 1 10.12 -4.69 -17.29
C MET A 1 11.16 -4.85 -16.18
N ASN A 2 12.42 -4.50 -16.42
CA ASN A 2 13.47 -4.48 -15.40
C ASN A 2 13.28 -3.20 -14.56
N HIS A 3 12.48 -3.26 -13.51
CA HIS A 3 12.44 -2.20 -12.52
C HIS A 3 13.58 -2.39 -11.54
N THR A 4 14.34 -1.33 -11.27
CA THR A 4 15.38 -1.40 -10.25
C THR A 4 14.71 -1.51 -8.89
N LEU A 5 15.15 -2.44 -8.04
CA LEU A 5 14.59 -2.59 -6.70
C LEU A 5 14.65 -1.25 -5.95
N GLY A 6 13.52 -0.82 -5.40
CA GLY A 6 13.44 0.47 -4.69
C GLY A 6 13.30 1.70 -5.58
N GLU A 7 13.17 1.55 -6.90
CA GLU A 7 12.79 2.66 -7.80
C GLU A 7 11.36 3.14 -7.51
N TYR A 8 10.48 2.20 -7.16
CA TYR A 8 9.10 2.44 -6.77
C TYR A 8 8.81 1.87 -5.39
N LEU A 9 8.01 2.61 -4.63
CA LEU A 9 7.40 2.20 -3.38
C LEU A 9 5.91 1.96 -3.61
N TYR A 10 5.44 0.84 -3.09
CA TYR A 10 4.05 0.44 -3.08
C TYR A 10 3.50 0.67 -1.67
N LEU A 11 2.67 1.69 -1.53
CA LEU A 11 2.06 2.12 -0.29
C LEU A 11 0.64 1.54 -0.21
N ALA A 12 0.46 0.48 0.57
CA ALA A 12 -0.87 -0.04 0.84
C ALA A 12 -1.58 0.90 1.83
N MET A 13 -2.74 1.40 1.43
CA MET A 13 -3.49 2.43 2.14
C MET A 13 -4.71 1.83 2.83
N GLY A 14 -5.03 2.31 4.03
CA GLY A 14 -6.20 1.92 4.80
C GLY A 14 -7.03 3.09 5.28
N ASN A 15 -8.24 2.80 5.74
CA ASN A 15 -9.07 3.68 6.53
C ASN A 15 -9.00 3.24 7.99
N CYS A 16 -8.57 4.13 8.87
CA CYS A 16 -8.64 3.96 10.32
C CYS A 16 -9.52 5.08 10.88
N ASN A 17 -10.74 4.75 11.34
CA ASN A 17 -11.68 5.70 11.93
C ASN A 17 -11.92 6.97 11.09
N GLY A 18 -12.04 6.84 9.77
CA GLY A 18 -12.27 7.96 8.84
C GLY A 18 -10.98 8.60 8.31
N HIS A 19 -9.82 8.26 8.84
CA HIS A 19 -8.53 8.79 8.37
C HIS A 19 -7.83 7.83 7.40
N LYS A 20 -7.29 8.37 6.31
CA LYS A 20 -6.46 7.59 5.38
C LYS A 20 -5.06 7.41 5.98
N VAL A 21 -4.63 6.16 6.12
CA VAL A 21 -3.35 5.78 6.73
C VAL A 21 -2.56 4.86 5.79
N VAL A 22 -1.23 4.83 5.92
CA VAL A 22 -0.39 3.82 5.26
C VAL A 22 -0.33 2.59 6.17
N MET A 23 -0.74 1.44 5.65
CA MET A 23 -0.74 0.16 6.36
C MET A 23 0.55 -0.63 6.12
N ALA A 24 1.12 -0.55 4.92
CA ALA A 24 2.37 -1.22 4.57
C ALA A 24 3.10 -0.49 3.44
N VAL A 25 4.43 -0.62 3.42
CA VAL A 25 5.29 -0.17 2.34
C VAL A 25 6.08 -1.37 1.81
N GLY A 26 6.05 -1.58 0.50
CA GLY A 26 6.80 -2.64 -0.17
C GLY A 26 7.56 -2.15 -1.38
N TYR A 27 8.61 -2.89 -1.75
CA TYR A 27 9.35 -2.73 -3.01
C TYR A 27 8.68 -3.46 -4.18
N THR A 28 7.67 -4.30 -3.91
CA THR A 28 6.73 -4.86 -4.89
C THR A 28 5.30 -4.69 -4.41
N TYR A 29 4.35 -4.68 -5.36
CA TYR A 29 2.92 -4.67 -5.07
C TYR A 29 2.51 -5.84 -4.17
N ASP A 30 2.90 -7.06 -4.55
CA ASP A 30 2.52 -8.28 -3.83
C ASP A 30 2.99 -8.27 -2.36
N TYR A 31 4.17 -7.72 -2.09
CA TYR A 31 4.69 -7.63 -0.73
C TYR A 31 3.88 -6.63 0.11
N ALA A 32 3.59 -5.45 -0.43
CA ALA A 32 2.78 -4.44 0.24
C ALA A 32 1.35 -4.95 0.49
N ASP A 33 0.73 -5.58 -0.51
CA ASP A 33 -0.62 -6.15 -0.44
C ASP A 33 -0.70 -7.27 0.62
N LYS A 34 0.24 -8.22 0.60
CA LYS A 34 0.31 -9.30 1.58
C LYS A 34 0.39 -8.76 3.01
N LYS A 35 1.23 -7.74 3.25
CA LYS A 35 1.41 -7.15 4.58
C LYS A 35 0.18 -6.37 5.02
N ALA A 36 -0.48 -5.63 4.11
CA ALA A 36 -1.70 -4.92 4.42
C ALA A 36 -2.86 -5.86 4.78
N LYS A 37 -3.04 -6.97 4.04
CA LYS A 37 -4.02 -8.02 4.37
C LYS A 37 -3.78 -8.65 5.74
N GLN A 38 -2.51 -8.92 6.07
CA GLN A 38 -2.13 -9.42 7.40
C GLN A 38 -2.46 -8.41 8.51
N PHE A 39 -2.17 -7.13 8.27
CA PHE A 39 -2.46 -6.06 9.23
C PHE A 39 -3.97 -5.83 9.39
N GLU A 40 -4.75 -5.80 8.31
CA GLU A 40 -6.21 -5.71 8.34
C GLU A 40 -6.80 -6.82 9.22
N LYS A 41 -6.39 -8.07 9.00
CA LYS A 41 -6.80 -9.23 9.81
C LYS A 41 -6.44 -9.06 11.28
N ALA A 42 -5.22 -8.61 11.58
CA ALA A 42 -4.75 -8.40 12.95
C ALA A 42 -5.44 -7.22 13.65
N SER A 43 -5.93 -6.23 12.89
CA SER A 43 -6.62 -5.05 13.43
C SER A 43 -8.06 -5.32 13.88
N SER A 44 -8.56 -6.54 13.65
CA SER A 44 -9.93 -6.95 14.00
C SER A 44 -11.02 -6.01 13.48
N GLY A 45 -10.81 -5.44 12.28
CA GLY A 45 -11.77 -4.53 11.63
C GLY A 45 -11.62 -3.05 11.99
N THR A 46 -10.67 -2.69 12.87
CA THR A 46 -10.35 -1.30 13.21
C THR A 46 -9.78 -0.53 12.02
N VAL A 47 -8.98 -1.22 11.19
CA VAL A 47 -8.41 -0.64 9.97
C VAL A 47 -8.89 -1.44 8.76
N LYS A 48 -9.46 -0.75 7.78
CA LYS A 48 -9.94 -1.34 6.52
C LYS A 48 -8.98 -1.05 5.38
N TYR A 49 -8.51 -2.07 4.69
CA TYR A 49 -7.62 -1.94 3.55
C TYR A 49 -8.37 -1.44 2.32
N LEU A 50 -7.82 -0.41 1.66
CA LEU A 50 -8.48 0.31 0.56
C LEU A 50 -7.82 0.02 -0.80
N ASP A 51 -6.60 0.50 -0.99
CA ASP A 51 -5.90 0.58 -2.27
C ASP A 51 -4.39 0.52 -2.08
N VAL A 52 -3.64 0.41 -3.19
CA VAL A 52 -2.17 0.57 -3.19
C VAL A 52 -1.78 1.77 -4.03
N SER A 53 -1.15 2.76 -3.42
CA SER A 53 -0.54 3.89 -4.12
C SER A 53 0.89 3.54 -4.53
N VAL A 54 1.26 3.81 -5.79
CA VAL A 54 2.62 3.64 -6.29
C VAL A 54 3.29 5.01 -6.34
N VAL A 55 4.43 5.13 -5.68
CA VAL A 55 5.22 6.36 -5.59
C VAL A 55 6.63 6.05 -6.07
N LYS A 56 7.20 6.92 -6.90
CA LYS A 56 8.61 6.81 -7.26
C LYS A 56 9.47 7.33 -6.11
N THR A 57 10.53 6.62 -5.76
CA THR A 57 11.39 7.00 -4.64
C THR A 57 12.00 8.39 -4.87
N GLY A 58 11.84 9.28 -3.90
CA GLY A 58 12.29 10.68 -3.96
C GLY A 58 11.22 11.67 -4.41
N ASP A 59 10.11 11.20 -4.97
CA ASP A 59 8.99 12.07 -5.36
C ASP A 59 8.08 12.36 -4.16
N LYS A 60 7.47 13.55 -4.16
CA LYS A 60 6.51 13.99 -3.12
C LYS A 60 5.05 13.69 -3.50
N GLU A 61 4.81 13.23 -4.72
CA GLU A 61 3.49 12.98 -5.27
C GLU A 61 3.36 11.52 -5.75
N LYS A 62 2.16 10.95 -5.64
CA LYS A 62 1.90 9.57 -6.08
C LYS A 62 1.80 9.50 -7.60
N CYS A 63 2.39 8.47 -8.19
CA CYS A 63 2.33 8.25 -9.64
C CYS A 63 0.98 7.69 -10.08
N LYS A 64 0.47 6.68 -9.35
CA LYS A 64 -0.81 6.03 -9.64
C LYS A 64 -1.39 5.36 -8.41
N THR A 65 -2.69 5.07 -8.45
CA THR A 65 -3.40 4.25 -7.45
C THR A 65 -3.85 2.96 -8.12
N LEU A 66 -3.59 1.82 -7.49
CA LEU A 66 -4.01 0.50 -7.93
C LEU A 66 -5.16 0.02 -7.03
N GLU A 67 -6.24 -0.43 -7.65
CA GLU A 67 -7.37 -1.01 -6.93
C GLU A 67 -7.00 -2.39 -6.38
N ARG A 68 -7.55 -2.70 -5.21
CA ARG A 68 -7.39 -4.00 -4.56
C ARG A 68 -7.99 -5.09 -5.45
N GLN A 69 -7.20 -6.11 -5.79
CA GLN A 69 -7.74 -7.36 -6.33
C GLN A 69 -8.36 -8.18 -5.18
N VAL A 70 -9.68 -8.38 -5.26
CA VAL A 70 -10.52 -9.09 -4.27
C VAL A 70 -10.30 -10.59 -4.37
#